data_AF-A0A831JVQ4-F1
#
_entry.id   AF-A0A831JVQ4-F1
#
_cell.length_a   1.000
_cell.length_b   1.000
_cell.length_c   1.000
_cell.angle_alpha   90.00
_cell.angle_beta   90.00
_cell.angle_gamma   90.00
#
_symmetry.space_group_name_H-M   'P 1'
#
loop_
_entity.id
_entity.type
_entity.pdbx_description
1 polymer ?
#
loop_
_entity_poly.entity_id
_entity_poly.type
_entity_poly.pdbx_seq_one_letter_code
_entity_poly.pdbx_strand_id
1 'polypeptide(L)'
;MVDICPRCGLPKDLCVCEEIAREQQQIKVTTQKRRYGKVVTVISGFDTSEIDVENLAKELKTRCAAGGTVKDDTIELQGDHKKKVIEILKEKGYKEVVEE
;
A
#
# COMPACT_ATOMS: atom_id res chain seq x y z
N MET A 1 11.82 -18.83 20.78
CA MET A 1 10.40 -18.59 21.14
C MET A 1 9.68 -18.43 19.82
N VAL A 2 8.65 -19.23 19.54
CA VAL A 2 7.92 -19.13 18.27
C VAL A 2 6.96 -17.96 18.43
N ASP A 3 7.08 -16.94 17.59
CA ASP A 3 6.11 -15.85 17.55
C ASP A 3 4.80 -16.39 16.99
N ILE A 4 3.75 -16.36 17.80
CA ILE A 4 2.41 -16.83 17.44
C ILE A 4 1.56 -15.62 17.04
N CYS A 5 0.83 -15.73 15.94
CA CYS A 5 -0.13 -14.71 15.53
C CYS A 5 -1.32 -14.66 16.50
N PRO A 6 -1.65 -13.51 17.11
CA PRO A 6 -2.76 -13.40 18.05
C PRO A 6 -4.14 -13.50 17.38
N ARG A 7 -4.21 -13.42 16.04
CA ARG A 7 -5.46 -13.46 15.27
C ARG A 7 -5.88 -14.89 14.92
N CYS A 8 -4.93 -15.72 14.49
CA CYS A 8 -5.21 -17.08 14.01
C CYS A 8 -4.55 -18.19 14.84
N GLY A 9 -3.67 -17.85 15.79
CA GLY A 9 -2.98 -18.82 16.65
C GLY A 9 -1.90 -19.64 15.95
N LEU A 10 -1.58 -19.33 14.69
CA LEU A 10 -0.52 -20.00 13.94
C LEU A 10 0.86 -19.36 14.22
N PRO A 11 1.96 -20.14 14.15
CA PRO A 11 3.30 -19.57 14.04
C PRO A 11 3.35 -18.51 12.92
N LYS A 12 4.02 -17.37 13.15
CA LYS A 12 4.11 -16.28 12.15
C LYS A 12 4.60 -16.78 10.78
N ASP A 13 5.48 -17.76 10.74
CA ASP A 13 6.03 -18.34 9.51
C ASP A 13 5.00 -19.12 8.67
N LEU A 14 3.87 -19.52 9.27
CA LEU A 14 2.76 -20.22 8.62
C LEU A 14 1.49 -19.35 8.54
N CYS A 15 1.56 -18.10 8.98
CA CYS A 15 0.42 -17.20 9.05
C CYS A 15 0.19 -16.52 7.69
N VAL A 16 -1.05 -16.57 7.21
CA VAL A 16 -1.49 -15.91 5.96
C VAL A 16 -2.47 -14.77 6.21
N CYS A 17 -2.62 -14.31 7.47
CA CYS A 17 -3.59 -13.25 7.81
C CYS A 17 -3.35 -11.96 7.03
N GLU A 18 -2.09 -11.58 6.82
CA GLU A 18 -1.75 -10.37 6.06
C GLU A 18 -2.10 -10.53 4.58
N GLU A 19 -1.92 -11.71 3.98
CA GLU A 19 -2.30 -11.97 2.59
C GLU A 19 -3.81 -11.87 2.40
N ILE A 20 -4.58 -12.48 3.30
CA ILE A 20 -6.05 -12.39 3.30
C ILE A 20 -6.50 -10.93 3.42
N ALA A 21 -5.86 -10.16 4.31
CA ALA A 21 -6.16 -8.74 4.49
C ALA A 21 -5.94 -7.94 3.20
N ARG A 22 -4.81 -8.17 2.49
CA ARG A 22 -4.53 -7.49 1.20
C ARG A 22 -5.59 -7.77 0.15
N GLU A 23 -6.09 -9.00 0.09
CA GLU A 23 -7.09 -9.39 -0.90
C GLU A 23 -8.47 -8.76 -0.66
N GLN A 24 -8.82 -8.50 0.60
CA GLN A 24 -10.13 -7.99 1.00
C GLN A 24 -10.22 -6.46 0.95
N GLN A 25 -9.09 -5.76 0.88
CA GLN A 25 -9.06 -4.30 0.88
C GLN A 25 -9.28 -3.71 -0.51
N GLN A 26 -10.17 -2.73 -0.58
CA GLN A 26 -10.35 -1.90 -1.76
C GLN A 26 -9.39 -0.71 -1.72
N ILE A 27 -8.34 -0.77 -2.56
CA ILE A 27 -7.33 0.28 -2.64
C ILE A 27 -7.68 1.27 -3.74
N LYS A 28 -7.62 2.56 -3.44
CA LYS A 28 -7.84 3.64 -4.41
C LYS A 28 -6.54 4.35 -4.74
N VAL A 29 -6.29 4.54 -6.03
CA VAL A 29 -5.11 5.24 -6.56
C VAL A 29 -5.58 6.46 -7.36
N THR A 30 -5.22 7.66 -6.88
CA THR A 30 -5.61 8.94 -7.48
C THR A 30 -4.40 9.83 -7.74
N THR A 31 -4.58 10.91 -8.51
CA THR A 31 -3.61 11.99 -8.60
C THR A 31 -4.18 13.30 -8.09
N GLN A 32 -3.35 14.07 -7.38
CA GLN A 32 -3.69 15.39 -6.89
C GLN A 32 -2.65 16.41 -7.34
N LYS A 33 -3.09 17.65 -7.58
CA LYS A 33 -2.18 18.78 -7.84
C LYS A 33 -1.83 19.48 -6.52
N ARG A 34 -0.54 19.65 -6.27
CA ARG A 34 0.04 20.40 -5.15
C ARG A 34 0.57 21.75 -5.63
N ARG A 35 1.25 22.48 -4.73
CA ARG A 35 1.85 23.79 -5.01
C ARG A 35 2.71 23.74 -6.28
N TYR A 36 2.67 24.84 -7.04
CA TYR A 36 3.41 25.01 -8.30
C TYR A 36 3.03 23.99 -9.38
N GLY A 37 1.81 23.44 -9.33
CA GLY A 37 1.34 22.48 -10.32
C GLY A 37 1.99 21.09 -10.23
N LYS A 38 2.76 20.82 -9.17
CA LYS A 38 3.37 19.50 -8.95
C LYS A 38 2.28 18.46 -8.76
N VAL A 39 2.37 17.36 -9.49
CA VAL A 39 1.45 16.22 -9.34
C VAL A 39 1.98 15.30 -8.25
N VAL A 40 1.07 14.74 -7.45
CA VAL A 40 1.35 13.66 -6.52
C VAL A 40 0.35 12.53 -6.77
N THR A 41 0.82 11.30 -6.66
CA THR A 41 -0.02 10.10 -6.67
C THR A 41 -0.38 9.77 -5.22
N VAL A 42 -1.66 9.56 -4.94
CA VAL A 42 -2.17 9.26 -3.60
C VAL A 42 -2.80 7.87 -3.62
N ILE A 43 -2.34 7.02 -2.72
CA ILE A 43 -2.83 5.65 -2.52
C ILE A 43 -3.52 5.58 -1.17
N SER A 44 -4.76 5.10 -1.13
CA SER A 44 -5.62 5.09 0.07
C SER A 44 -6.47 3.82 0.16
N GLY A 45 -7.11 3.59 1.30
CA GLY A 45 -7.97 2.42 1.54
C GLY A 45 -7.28 1.28 2.30
N PHE A 46 -6.13 1.54 2.89
CA PHE A 46 -5.43 0.57 3.73
C PHE A 46 -6.03 0.52 5.14
N ASP A 47 -6.18 -0.69 5.68
CA ASP A 47 -6.28 -0.90 7.13
C ASP A 47 -4.87 -1.06 7.70
N THR A 48 -4.39 -0.03 8.38
CA THR A 48 -3.05 0.01 8.99
C THR A 48 -2.90 -0.94 10.18
N SER A 49 -4.00 -1.49 10.71
CA SER A 49 -3.94 -2.52 11.73
C SER A 49 -3.61 -3.91 11.18
N GLU A 50 -3.84 -4.12 9.88
CA GLU A 50 -3.65 -5.41 9.22
C GLU A 50 -2.47 -5.41 8.23
N ILE A 51 -2.08 -4.24 7.72
CA ILE A 51 -1.05 -4.08 6.69
C ILE A 51 0.08 -3.15 7.16
N ASP A 52 1.33 -3.54 6.91
CA ASP A 52 2.49 -2.66 7.08
C ASP A 52 2.60 -1.64 5.92
N VAL A 53 1.87 -0.54 6.06
CA VAL A 53 1.82 0.56 5.07
C VAL A 53 3.16 1.28 4.94
N GLU A 54 3.96 1.34 6.01
CA GLU A 54 5.31 1.94 5.98
C GLU A 54 6.27 1.14 5.10
N ASN A 55 6.23 -0.19 5.20
CA ASN A 55 7.01 -1.08 4.34
C ASN A 55 6.55 -0.97 2.88
N LEU A 56 5.24 -1.00 2.64
CA LEU A 56 4.68 -0.82 1.29
C LEU A 56 5.10 0.53 0.69
N ALA A 57 5.07 1.62 1.46
CA ALA A 57 5.50 2.93 1.01
C ALA A 57 6.99 2.97 0.63
N LYS A 58 7.87 2.29 1.39
CA LYS A 58 9.29 2.17 1.03
C LYS A 58 9.49 1.46 -0.30
N GLU A 59 8.75 0.38 -0.54
CA GLU A 59 8.83 -0.36 -1.79
C GLU A 59 8.30 0.45 -2.98
N LEU A 60 7.15 1.11 -2.81
CA LEU A 60 6.56 1.95 -3.85
C LEU A 60 7.49 3.11 -4.23
N LYS A 61 8.11 3.78 -3.24
CA LYS A 61 9.13 4.83 -3.46
C LYS A 61 10.32 4.28 -4.26
N THR A 62 10.82 3.11 -3.88
CA THR A 62 11.96 2.47 -4.55
C THR A 62 11.62 2.11 -5.99
N ARG A 63 10.48 1.44 -6.22
CA ARG A 63 10.08 1.03 -7.56
C ARG A 63 9.72 2.22 -8.44
N CYS A 64 9.09 3.27 -7.90
CA CYS A 64 8.72 4.46 -8.66
C CYS A 64 9.87 5.48 -8.82
N ALA A 65 11.01 5.25 -8.15
CA ALA A 65 12.14 6.19 -8.08
C ALA A 65 11.68 7.61 -7.64
N ALA A 66 10.77 7.66 -6.67
CA ALA A 66 10.08 8.87 -6.26
C ALA A 66 10.21 9.10 -4.75
N GLY A 67 10.22 10.38 -4.36
CA GLY A 67 10.01 10.76 -2.97
C GLY A 67 8.55 10.51 -2.55
N GLY A 68 8.31 10.33 -1.26
CA GLY A 68 6.96 10.11 -0.75
C GLY A 68 6.89 9.95 0.77
N THR A 69 5.67 9.97 1.30
CA THR A 69 5.40 9.90 2.73
C THR A 69 4.13 9.09 3.00
N VAL A 70 4.01 8.55 4.21
CA VAL A 70 2.76 8.00 4.72
C VAL A 70 2.10 9.10 5.55
N LYS A 71 0.84 9.41 5.25
CA LYS A 71 0.07 10.43 5.95
C LYS A 71 -1.39 10.00 6.04
N ASP A 72 -1.98 10.04 7.23
CA ASP A 72 -3.41 9.76 7.44
C ASP A 72 -3.85 8.43 6.78
N ASP A 73 -3.09 7.35 7.01
CA ASP A 73 -3.31 6.01 6.41
C ASP A 73 -3.26 5.97 4.87
N THR A 74 -2.68 7.01 4.25
CA THR A 74 -2.45 7.09 2.80
C THR A 74 -0.96 7.18 2.48
N ILE A 75 -0.59 6.71 1.30
CA ILE A 75 0.76 6.86 0.76
C ILE A 75 0.72 7.95 -0.31
N GLU A 76 1.54 8.97 -0.17
CA GLU A 76 1.73 10.01 -1.18
C GLU A 76 3.08 9.84 -1.87
N LEU A 77 3.08 9.76 -3.21
CA LEU A 77 4.27 9.71 -4.05
C LEU A 77 4.34 10.95 -4.92
N GLN A 78 5.53 11.55 -5.05
CA GLN A 78 5.75 12.68 -5.93
C GLN A 78 5.74 12.25 -7.39
N GLY A 79 4.97 12.91 -8.25
CA GLY A 79 4.81 12.56 -9.66
C GLY A 79 3.52 11.79 -9.95
N ASP A 80 3.28 11.53 -11.24
CA ASP A 80 2.21 10.67 -11.71
C ASP A 80 2.75 9.25 -11.91
N HIS A 81 2.35 8.36 -11.01
CA HIS A 81 2.78 6.97 -10.98
C HIS A 81 1.59 6.01 -10.96
N LYS A 82 0.37 6.46 -11.29
CA LYS A 82 -0.87 5.66 -11.11
C LYS A 82 -0.75 4.26 -11.70
N LYS A 83 -0.40 4.16 -12.99
CA LYS A 83 -0.28 2.88 -13.70
C LYS A 83 0.70 1.94 -13.02
N LYS A 84 1.90 2.43 -12.72
CA LYS A 84 2.97 1.64 -12.10
C LYS A 84 2.61 1.20 -10.68
N VAL A 85 1.97 2.07 -9.90
CA VAL A 85 1.48 1.76 -8.56
C VAL A 85 0.42 0.66 -8.62
N ILE A 86 -0.54 0.76 -9.54
CA ILE A 86 -1.59 -0.26 -9.72
C ILE A 86 -0.99 -1.62 -10.06
N GLU A 87 0.00 -1.66 -10.96
CA GLU A 87 0.72 -2.90 -11.29
C GLU A 87 1.40 -3.51 -10.06
N ILE A 88 2.15 -2.71 -9.30
CA ILE A 88 2.85 -3.18 -8.09
C ILE A 88 1.86 -3.67 -7.03
N LEU A 89 0.74 -2.97 -6.81
CA LEU A 89 -0.28 -3.38 -5.85
C LEU A 89 -0.92 -4.71 -6.26
N LYS A 90 -1.19 -4.91 -7.54
CA LYS A 90 -1.70 -6.21 -8.04
C LYS A 90 -0.69 -7.34 -7.85
N GLU A 91 0.59 -7.10 -8.14
CA GLU A 91 1.68 -8.06 -7.87
C GLU A 91 1.79 -8.42 -6.37
N LYS A 92 1.43 -7.48 -5.49
CA LYS A 92 1.46 -7.64 -4.02
C LYS A 92 0.26 -8.38 -3.43
N GLY A 93 -0.74 -8.72 -4.26
CA GLY A 93 -1.95 -9.43 -3.83
C GLY A 93 -3.16 -8.53 -3.54
N TYR A 94 -3.08 -7.22 -3.81
CA TYR A 94 -4.26 -6.35 -3.73
C TYR A 94 -5.14 -6.57 -4.96
N LYS A 95 -6.30 -7.20 -4.76
CA LYS A 95 -7.21 -7.59 -5.87
C LYS A 95 -8.10 -6.46 -6.34
N GLU A 96 -8.59 -5.62 -5.41
CA GLU A 96 -9.50 -4.52 -5.72
C GLU A 96 -8.75 -3.18 -5.74
N VAL A 97 -8.07 -2.90 -6.85
CA VAL A 97 -7.41 -1.60 -7.07
C VAL A 97 -8.22 -0.76 -8.04
N VAL A 98 -8.78 0.35 -7.55
CA VAL A 98 -9.57 1.31 -8.34
C VAL A 98 -8.69 2.50 -8.71
N GLU A 99 -8.65 2.83 -10.00
CA GLU A 99 -8.06 4.08 -10.50
C GLU A 99 -9.15 5.16 -10.55
N GLU A 100 -8.90 6.29 -9.91
CA GLU A 100 -9.80 7.46 -9.92
C GLU A 100 -9.04 8.74 -10.34
#